data_AF-A0A857MJC5-F1
#
_entry.id   AF-A0A857MJC5-F1
#
_cell.length_a   1.000
_cell.length_b   1.000
_cell.length_c   1.000
_cell.angle_alpha   90.00
_cell.angle_beta   90.00
_cell.angle_gamma   90.00
#
_symmetry.space_group_name_H-M   'P 1'
#
loop_
_entity.id
_entity.type
_entity.pdbx_description
1 polymer ?
#
loop_
_entity_poly.entity_id
_entity_poly.type
_entity_poly.pdbx_seq_one_letter_code
_entity_poly.pdbx_strand_id
1 'polypeptide(L)'
;MKEIIRPPKQLNLPRDIYEDLEDFVPYPSDDPDIITKRRSERGMLVADMELRGVRVLQQLNPAQFDSLASQHAARDIIARVGIGSAHYDLAREDAMFYPLRLGLVAEGARTRSSERRYASQQELAAQTLKHLTLAEMMASAHYRHLHTPGMSEHAAGAARSAGRYIGNAALSSLVYDMPGTMEHRHPVDIQLTVRDKSLALLSEIEDYGRSIGARPSVAQLMEPDSPVAVDIRRHAPRDVRRAFEAAAAEHPEQLAT
;
A
#
# COMPACT_ATOMS: atom_id res chain seq x y z
N MET A 1 -1.26 -38.15 9.28
CA MET A 1 -2.22 -37.13 8.83
C MET A 1 -1.47 -35.81 8.74
N LYS A 2 -1.45 -35.15 7.57
CA LYS A 2 -0.85 -33.81 7.44
C LYS A 2 -1.90 -32.79 7.84
N GLU A 3 -1.58 -31.98 8.84
CA GLU A 3 -2.41 -30.86 9.29
C GLU A 3 -2.45 -29.82 8.18
N ILE A 4 -3.62 -29.61 7.59
CA ILE A 4 -3.85 -28.60 6.57
C ILE A 4 -4.09 -27.29 7.31
N ILE A 5 -3.04 -26.50 7.49
CA ILE A 5 -3.14 -25.13 8.00
C ILE A 5 -3.92 -24.31 6.96
N ARG A 6 -5.18 -23.98 7.27
CA ARG A 6 -5.99 -23.08 6.46
C ARG A 6 -5.63 -21.64 6.83
N PRO A 7 -5.13 -20.81 5.89
CA PRO A 7 -4.91 -19.40 6.16
C PRO A 7 -6.25 -18.68 6.39
N PRO A 8 -6.34 -17.73 7.35
CA PRO A 8 -7.58 -16.99 7.58
C PRO A 8 -7.91 -16.08 6.39
N LYS A 9 -9.21 -16.01 6.07
CA LYS A 9 -9.80 -15.21 4.99
C LYS A 9 -9.37 -13.74 5.09
N GLN A 10 -8.71 -13.30 4.04
CA GLN A 10 -8.61 -11.96 3.46
C GLN A 10 -9.44 -10.87 4.17
N LEU A 11 -8.78 -9.78 4.56
CA LEU A 11 -9.35 -8.43 4.39
C LEU A 11 -9.72 -8.32 2.90
N ASN A 12 -11.00 -8.51 2.55
CA ASN A 12 -11.50 -8.70 1.17
C ASN A 12 -10.89 -7.70 0.17
N LEU A 13 -10.61 -8.12 -1.08
CA LEU A 13 -11.45 -7.92 -2.29
C LEU A 13 -10.94 -8.82 -3.45
N PRO A 14 -11.80 -9.44 -4.30
CA PRO A 14 -12.88 -8.78 -5.08
C PRO A 14 -14.27 -9.45 -5.02
N ARG A 15 -15.25 -8.72 -5.56
CA ARG A 15 -16.71 -8.86 -5.44
C ARG A 15 -17.37 -10.03 -6.19
N ASP A 16 -16.68 -10.79 -7.01
CA ASP A 16 -17.35 -11.67 -7.99
C ASP A 16 -17.80 -13.04 -7.44
N ILE A 17 -17.95 -13.23 -6.13
CA ILE A 17 -18.28 -14.56 -5.54
C ILE A 17 -19.34 -14.52 -4.42
N TYR A 18 -19.95 -13.37 -4.09
CA TYR A 18 -20.95 -13.33 -3.01
C TYR A 18 -22.21 -12.56 -3.42
N GLU A 19 -23.34 -13.25 -3.37
CA GLU A 19 -24.67 -12.72 -3.69
C GLU A 19 -25.23 -11.81 -2.58
N ASP A 20 -24.68 -11.82 -1.36
CA ASP A 20 -25.12 -10.92 -0.27
C ASP A 20 -24.03 -10.60 0.76
N LEU A 21 -24.07 -9.38 1.30
CA LEU A 21 -23.17 -8.85 2.35
C LEU A 21 -23.53 -9.34 3.78
N GLU A 22 -24.59 -10.14 3.94
CA GLU A 22 -25.09 -10.59 5.24
C GLU A 22 -24.33 -11.80 5.82
N ASP A 23 -23.51 -12.47 5.01
CA ASP A 23 -22.76 -13.69 5.42
C ASP A 23 -21.31 -13.42 5.89
N PHE A 24 -20.95 -12.15 6.15
CA PHE A 24 -19.64 -11.82 6.71
C PHE A 24 -19.54 -12.24 8.18
N VAL A 25 -18.94 -13.42 8.41
CA VAL A 25 -18.47 -13.83 9.74
C VAL A 25 -16.96 -13.63 9.80
N PRO A 26 -16.46 -12.55 10.45
CA PRO A 26 -15.02 -12.40 10.67
C PRO A 26 -14.51 -13.58 11.52
N TYR A 27 -13.21 -13.91 11.41
CA TYR A 27 -12.62 -14.96 12.26
C TYR A 27 -12.96 -14.68 13.73
N PRO A 28 -13.47 -15.67 14.49
CA PRO A 28 -13.79 -15.49 15.89
C PRO A 28 -12.52 -15.05 16.62
N SER A 29 -12.48 -13.77 17.00
CA SER A 29 -11.48 -13.24 17.91
C SER A 29 -12.09 -13.30 19.30
N ASP A 30 -11.32 -13.77 20.28
CA ASP A 30 -11.70 -13.68 21.70
C ASP A 30 -11.33 -12.32 22.30
N ASP A 31 -10.66 -11.45 21.53
CA ASP A 31 -10.29 -10.10 21.93
C ASP A 31 -11.52 -9.16 21.91
N PRO A 32 -12.00 -8.69 23.07
CA PRO A 32 -13.20 -7.87 23.18
C PRO A 32 -13.07 -6.49 22.50
N ASP A 33 -11.86 -5.96 22.35
CA ASP A 33 -11.61 -4.67 21.71
C ASP A 33 -11.63 -4.80 20.18
N ILE A 34 -11.11 -5.90 19.65
CA ILE A 34 -11.23 -6.25 18.23
C ILE A 34 -12.69 -6.53 17.86
N ILE A 35 -13.43 -7.27 18.71
CA ILE A 35 -14.86 -7.51 18.52
C ILE A 35 -15.64 -6.20 18.52
N THR A 36 -15.33 -5.29 19.45
CA THR A 36 -15.97 -3.98 19.56
C THR A 36 -15.64 -3.11 18.34
N LYS A 37 -14.37 -2.99 17.94
CA LYS A 37 -13.94 -2.25 16.74
C LYS A 37 -14.58 -2.77 15.44
N ARG A 38 -14.72 -4.09 15.30
CA ARG A 38 -15.40 -4.72 14.15
C ARG A 38 -16.90 -4.42 14.12
N ARG A 39 -17.50 -4.21 15.29
CA ARG A 39 -18.93 -3.90 15.47
C ARG A 39 -19.23 -2.40 15.52
N SER A 40 -18.25 -1.54 15.77
CA SER A 40 -18.47 -0.15 16.21
C SER A 40 -18.60 0.89 15.10
N GLU A 41 -18.26 0.61 13.83
CA GLU A 41 -18.77 1.28 12.61
C GLU A 41 -18.08 0.69 11.36
N ARG A 42 -18.79 0.64 10.22
CA ARG A 42 -18.26 0.11 8.94
C ARG A 42 -17.05 0.93 8.47
N GLY A 43 -15.88 0.30 8.36
CA GLY A 43 -14.67 0.84 7.71
C GLY A 43 -13.62 1.46 8.64
N MET A 44 -13.90 1.65 9.93
CA MET A 44 -12.95 2.28 10.86
C MET A 44 -11.69 1.44 11.11
N LEU A 45 -11.82 0.13 11.24
CA LEU A 45 -10.68 -0.78 11.45
C LEU A 45 -9.71 -0.74 10.26
N VAL A 46 -10.24 -0.75 9.03
CA VAL A 46 -9.42 -0.69 7.82
C VAL A 46 -8.68 0.64 7.74
N ALA A 47 -9.35 1.77 7.99
CA ALA A 47 -8.72 3.09 7.97
C ALA A 47 -7.60 3.24 9.01
N ASP A 48 -7.78 2.66 10.22
CA ASP A 48 -6.74 2.62 11.25
C ASP A 48 -5.55 1.76 10.84
N MET A 49 -5.81 0.55 10.31
CA MET A 49 -4.76 -0.35 9.84
C MET A 49 -3.99 0.23 8.65
N GLU A 50 -4.65 0.94 7.74
CA GLU A 50 -4.00 1.66 6.64
C GLU A 50 -3.11 2.78 7.15
N LEU A 51 -3.61 3.62 8.06
CA LEU A 51 -2.81 4.68 8.66
C LEU A 51 -1.54 4.12 9.31
N ARG A 52 -1.68 3.10 10.16
CA ARG A 52 -0.55 2.46 10.83
C ARG A 52 0.37 1.74 9.82
N GLY A 53 -0.18 1.09 8.81
CA GLY A 53 0.59 0.45 7.74
C GLY A 53 1.40 1.44 6.91
N VAL A 54 0.89 2.64 6.64
CA VAL A 54 1.65 3.71 5.96
C VAL A 54 2.86 4.11 6.79
N ARG A 55 2.72 4.20 8.12
CA ARG A 55 3.85 4.48 9.02
C ARG A 55 4.90 3.37 8.99
N VAL A 56 4.47 2.11 8.94
CA VAL A 56 5.40 0.97 8.74
C VAL A 56 6.18 1.14 7.44
N LEU A 57 5.53 1.53 6.34
CA LEU A 57 6.25 1.77 5.07
C LEU A 57 7.27 2.91 5.16
N GLN A 58 7.00 3.97 5.94
CA GLN A 58 7.97 5.06 6.14
C GLN A 58 9.25 4.55 6.79
N GLN A 59 9.11 3.61 7.73
CA GLN A 59 10.23 2.94 8.41
C GLN A 59 10.91 1.88 7.54
N LEU A 60 10.44 1.64 6.31
CA LEU A 60 11.07 0.77 5.32
C LEU A 60 11.72 1.57 4.19
N ASN A 61 12.08 2.83 4.42
CA ASN A 61 12.75 3.66 3.41
C ASN A 61 14.01 2.95 2.86
N PRO A 62 14.09 2.66 1.54
CA PRO A 62 15.20 1.90 0.97
C PRO A 62 16.58 2.48 1.30
N ALA A 63 16.71 3.80 1.39
CA ALA A 63 17.98 4.46 1.63
C ALA A 63 18.64 4.17 3.00
N GLN A 64 17.91 3.55 3.94
CA GLN A 64 18.47 3.20 5.25
C GLN A 64 19.21 1.85 5.27
N PHE A 65 19.10 1.06 4.20
CA PHE A 65 19.70 -0.27 4.12
C PHE A 65 20.99 -0.23 3.31
N ASP A 66 22.07 -0.79 3.86
CA ASP A 66 23.38 -0.79 3.20
C ASP A 66 23.46 -1.79 2.04
N SER A 67 22.74 -2.92 2.14
CA SER A 67 22.81 -4.00 1.16
C SER A 67 21.82 -3.78 0.01
N LEU A 68 22.27 -3.98 -1.24
CA LEU A 68 21.39 -3.90 -2.42
C LEU A 68 20.21 -4.87 -2.30
N ALA A 69 20.41 -6.08 -1.76
CA ALA A 69 19.33 -7.05 -1.57
C ALA A 69 18.24 -6.52 -0.61
N SER A 70 18.65 -5.86 0.47
CA SER A 70 17.75 -5.25 1.46
C SER A 70 17.01 -4.04 0.88
N GLN A 71 17.71 -3.17 0.14
CA GLN A 71 17.09 -2.08 -0.60
C GLN A 71 16.05 -2.61 -1.61
N HIS A 72 16.40 -3.66 -2.36
CA HIS A 72 15.49 -4.32 -3.30
C HIS A 72 14.23 -4.85 -2.60
N ALA A 73 14.40 -5.59 -1.50
CA ALA A 73 13.28 -6.16 -0.76
C ALA A 73 12.37 -5.08 -0.16
N ALA A 74 12.93 -4.01 0.43
CA ALA A 74 12.15 -2.91 0.97
C ALA A 74 11.31 -2.19 -0.10
N ARG A 75 11.90 -1.95 -1.28
CA ARG A 75 11.19 -1.36 -2.43
C ARG A 75 10.08 -2.27 -2.95
N ASP A 76 10.34 -3.56 -3.05
CA ASP A 76 9.37 -4.56 -3.50
C ASP A 76 8.18 -4.63 -2.56
N ILE A 77 8.41 -4.62 -1.24
CA ILE A 77 7.35 -4.52 -0.23
C ILE A 77 6.51 -3.25 -0.44
N ILE A 78 7.14 -2.06 -0.46
CA ILE A 78 6.44 -0.77 -0.65
C ILE A 78 5.63 -0.78 -1.95
N ALA A 79 6.22 -1.29 -3.04
CA ALA A 79 5.60 -1.29 -4.35
C ALA A 79 4.38 -2.22 -4.42
N ARG A 80 4.51 -3.47 -3.95
CA ARG A 80 3.42 -4.47 -3.98
C ARG A 80 2.23 -4.05 -3.14
N VAL A 81 2.46 -3.71 -1.87
CA VAL A 81 1.37 -3.35 -0.94
C VAL A 81 0.78 -1.99 -1.27
N GLY A 82 1.62 -1.06 -1.76
CA GLY A 82 1.20 0.28 -2.13
C GLY A 82 0.34 0.31 -3.39
N ILE A 83 0.75 -0.37 -4.47
CA ILE A 83 -0.08 -0.49 -5.68
C ILE A 83 -1.37 -1.25 -5.37
N GLY A 84 -1.29 -2.34 -4.62
CA GLY A 84 -2.47 -3.11 -4.21
C GLY A 84 -3.51 -2.22 -3.51
N SER A 85 -3.09 -1.40 -2.55
CA SER A 85 -3.99 -0.49 -1.81
C SER A 85 -4.54 0.64 -2.69
N ALA A 86 -3.67 1.30 -3.46
CA ALA A 86 -4.06 2.41 -4.32
C ALA A 86 -5.08 2.00 -5.39
N HIS A 87 -4.99 0.76 -5.87
CA HIS A 87 -5.94 0.22 -6.85
C HIS A 87 -7.37 0.12 -6.28
N TYR A 88 -7.51 -0.32 -5.03
CA TYR A 88 -8.82 -0.50 -4.40
C TYR A 88 -9.53 0.82 -4.08
N ASP A 89 -8.81 1.80 -3.54
CA ASP A 89 -9.41 3.09 -3.16
C ASP A 89 -9.88 3.95 -4.34
N LEU A 90 -9.31 3.69 -5.52
CA LEU A 90 -9.65 4.40 -6.76
C LEU A 90 -10.79 3.73 -7.55
N ALA A 91 -11.16 2.49 -7.23
CA ALA A 91 -12.13 1.67 -7.97
C ALA A 91 -13.57 1.76 -7.43
N ARG A 92 -14.07 2.97 -7.11
CA ARG A 92 -15.38 3.17 -6.44
C ARG A 92 -16.63 2.93 -7.31
N GLU A 93 -16.49 2.64 -8.59
CA GLU A 93 -17.60 2.32 -9.49
C GLU A 93 -17.41 0.88 -9.98
N ASP A 94 -18.50 0.13 -10.22
CA ASP A 94 -18.56 -1.30 -10.59
C ASP A 94 -17.75 -1.73 -11.83
N ALA A 95 -16.90 -0.86 -12.35
CA ALA A 95 -15.80 -1.20 -13.23
C ALA A 95 -14.52 -1.43 -12.41
N MET A 96 -14.33 -2.67 -11.95
CA MET A 96 -13.00 -3.26 -11.66
C MET A 96 -12.00 -3.14 -12.84
N PHE A 97 -12.45 -2.60 -13.97
CA PHE A 97 -11.73 -2.38 -15.21
C PHE A 97 -11.47 -0.91 -15.53
N TYR A 98 -11.52 0.03 -14.57
CA TYR A 98 -10.87 1.31 -14.84
C TYR A 98 -9.35 1.07 -14.80
N PRO A 99 -8.65 1.13 -15.96
CA PRO A 99 -7.20 1.10 -15.94
C PRO A 99 -6.79 2.20 -14.97
N LEU A 100 -5.88 1.88 -14.05
CA LEU A 100 -5.17 2.89 -13.28
C LEU A 100 -4.75 3.91 -14.31
N ARG A 101 -5.41 5.09 -14.33
CA ARG A 101 -5.17 6.13 -15.33
C ARG A 101 -3.83 6.72 -14.93
N LEU A 102 -2.77 5.96 -15.20
CA LEU A 102 -1.42 6.46 -15.35
C LEU A 102 -1.60 7.68 -16.24
N GLY A 103 -1.29 8.84 -15.67
CA GLY A 103 -1.64 10.13 -16.28
C GLY A 103 -1.32 10.05 -17.77
N LEU A 104 -2.27 10.47 -18.61
CA LEU A 104 -2.02 10.60 -20.04
C LEU A 104 -0.67 11.28 -20.18
N VAL A 105 0.20 10.68 -21.00
CA VAL A 105 1.48 11.27 -21.34
C VAL A 105 1.20 12.73 -21.64
N ALA A 106 1.80 13.62 -20.87
CA ALA A 106 1.52 15.04 -21.03
C ALA A 106 2.06 15.46 -22.41
N GLU A 107 1.20 15.41 -23.44
CA GLU A 107 1.37 16.11 -24.70
C GLU A 107 1.15 17.63 -24.51
N GLY A 108 0.91 18.08 -23.28
CA GLY A 108 0.87 19.49 -22.91
C GLY A 108 2.26 20.13 -22.90
N ALA A 109 2.27 21.47 -22.84
CA ALA A 109 3.49 22.26 -22.75
C ALA A 109 4.40 21.73 -21.63
N ARG A 110 5.65 21.42 -21.98
CA ARG A 110 6.69 21.03 -21.03
C ARG A 110 6.77 22.05 -19.90
N THR A 111 6.35 21.63 -18.72
CA THR A 111 6.52 22.40 -17.47
C THR A 111 7.80 21.94 -16.78
N ARG A 112 8.41 22.80 -15.96
CA ARG A 112 9.56 22.41 -15.11
C ARG A 112 9.25 21.19 -14.23
N SER A 113 7.99 21.01 -13.83
CA SER A 113 7.54 19.84 -13.08
C SER A 113 7.44 18.57 -13.94
N SER A 114 7.02 18.67 -15.22
CA SER A 114 6.93 17.50 -16.12
C SER A 114 8.28 17.05 -16.69
N GLU A 115 9.30 17.92 -16.67
CA GLU A 115 10.67 17.59 -17.09
C GLU A 115 11.59 17.21 -15.92
N ARG A 116 11.06 17.17 -14.69
CA ARG A 116 11.87 16.86 -13.51
C ARG A 116 12.41 15.43 -13.60
N ARG A 117 13.74 15.34 -13.68
CA ARG A 117 14.51 14.09 -13.61
C ARG A 117 15.10 14.01 -12.23
N TYR A 118 15.01 12.84 -11.61
CA TYR A 118 15.70 12.59 -10.35
C TYR A 118 17.16 12.27 -10.67
N ALA A 119 18.07 12.99 -10.03
CA ALA A 119 19.50 12.88 -10.29
C ALA A 119 20.14 11.70 -9.55
N SER A 120 19.47 11.16 -8.52
CA SER A 120 20.02 10.07 -7.71
C SER A 120 18.94 9.18 -7.09
N GLN A 121 19.36 8.00 -6.64
CA GLN A 121 18.53 7.08 -5.87
C GLN A 121 18.08 7.70 -4.54
N GLN A 122 18.92 8.53 -3.94
CA GLN A 122 18.63 9.28 -2.72
C GLN A 122 17.47 10.26 -2.92
N GLU A 123 17.42 10.94 -4.08
CA GLU A 123 16.29 11.81 -4.42
C GLU A 123 14.98 11.03 -4.58
N LEU A 124 15.01 9.84 -5.17
CA LEU A 124 13.82 8.97 -5.27
C LEU A 124 13.39 8.40 -3.92
N ALA A 125 14.33 8.03 -3.05
CA ALA A 125 14.03 7.68 -1.66
C ALA A 125 13.35 8.83 -0.91
N ALA A 126 13.89 10.05 -1.02
CA ALA A 126 13.31 11.23 -0.41
C ALA A 126 11.91 11.54 -0.95
N GLN A 127 11.69 11.34 -2.26
CA GLN A 127 10.39 11.51 -2.88
C GLN A 127 9.39 10.43 -2.45
N THR A 128 9.83 9.18 -2.32
CA THR A 128 9.04 8.06 -1.79
C THR A 128 8.59 8.38 -0.37
N LEU A 129 9.52 8.80 0.49
CA LEU A 129 9.22 9.19 1.87
C LEU A 129 8.24 10.38 1.92
N LYS A 130 8.46 11.41 1.10
CA LYS A 130 7.53 12.56 0.99
C LYS A 130 6.12 12.10 0.65
N HIS A 131 5.97 11.17 -0.30
CA HIS A 131 4.66 10.62 -0.65
C HIS A 131 4.04 9.82 0.49
N LEU A 132 4.82 9.02 1.23
CA LEU A 132 4.34 8.31 2.41
C LEU A 132 3.94 9.26 3.55
N THR A 133 4.64 10.38 3.74
CA THR A 133 4.24 11.43 4.70
C THR A 133 2.91 12.07 4.32
N LEU A 134 2.73 12.40 3.03
CA LEU A 134 1.46 12.94 2.54
C LEU A 134 0.32 11.90 2.64
N ALA A 135 0.62 10.63 2.38
CA ALA A 135 -0.32 9.53 2.56
C ALA A 135 -0.76 9.42 4.03
N GLU A 136 0.16 9.49 4.99
CA GLU A 136 -0.15 9.44 6.42
C GLU A 136 -1.02 10.62 6.84
N MET A 137 -0.72 11.84 6.37
CA MET A 137 -1.55 13.02 6.65
C MET A 137 -2.99 12.82 6.15
N MET A 138 -3.15 12.27 4.95
CA MET A 138 -4.48 12.01 4.38
C MET A 138 -5.19 10.82 5.02
N ALA A 139 -4.48 9.75 5.38
CA ALA A 139 -5.04 8.62 6.14
C ALA A 139 -5.49 9.05 7.54
N SER A 140 -4.72 9.93 8.20
CA SER A 140 -5.10 10.54 9.48
C SER A 140 -6.34 11.44 9.34
N ALA A 141 -6.45 12.19 8.23
CA ALA A 141 -7.66 12.95 7.93
C ALA A 141 -8.86 12.03 7.65
N HIS A 142 -8.67 10.95 6.88
CA HIS A 142 -9.69 9.93 6.62
C HIS A 142 -10.23 9.34 7.93
N TYR A 143 -9.34 8.85 8.79
CA TYR A 143 -9.68 8.30 10.10
C TYR A 143 -10.47 9.33 10.94
N ARG A 144 -9.98 10.56 11.08
CA ARG A 144 -10.68 11.61 11.85
C ARG A 144 -12.06 11.97 11.29
N HIS A 145 -12.21 12.02 9.97
CA HIS A 145 -13.49 12.33 9.34
C HIS A 145 -14.50 11.18 9.50
N LEU A 146 -14.06 9.92 9.57
CA LEU A 146 -14.94 8.80 9.92
C LEU A 146 -15.50 8.96 11.35
N HIS A 147 -14.68 9.45 12.30
CA HIS A 147 -15.09 9.73 13.68
C HIS A 147 -15.98 10.98 13.85
N THR A 148 -16.24 11.74 12.79
CA THR A 148 -16.99 13.00 12.87
C THR A 148 -18.33 12.88 12.16
N PRO A 149 -19.47 12.96 12.88
CA PRO A 149 -20.79 12.91 12.26
C PRO A 149 -20.96 13.95 11.14
N GLY A 150 -21.49 13.52 9.99
CA GLY A 150 -21.73 14.39 8.83
C GLY A 150 -20.53 14.63 7.90
N MET A 151 -19.37 13.99 8.14
CA MET A 151 -18.15 14.17 7.33
C MET A 151 -17.88 13.06 6.30
N SER A 152 -18.87 12.23 5.94
CA SER A 152 -18.67 11.08 5.05
C SER A 152 -18.05 11.41 3.68
N GLU A 153 -18.40 12.55 3.08
CA GLU A 153 -17.80 12.99 1.81
C GLU A 153 -16.32 13.41 1.96
N HIS A 154 -15.99 14.05 3.08
CA HIS A 154 -14.63 14.45 3.42
C HIS A 154 -13.77 13.22 3.76
N ALA A 155 -14.34 12.22 4.42
CA ALA A 155 -13.71 10.92 4.64
C ALA A 155 -13.36 10.25 3.31
N ALA A 156 -14.32 10.19 2.38
CA ALA A 156 -14.10 9.63 1.04
C ALA A 156 -13.05 10.41 0.21
N GLY A 157 -13.06 11.74 0.29
CA GLY A 157 -12.05 12.57 -0.37
C GLY A 157 -10.65 12.35 0.20
N ALA A 158 -10.55 12.20 1.52
CA ALA A 158 -9.29 11.93 2.20
C ALA A 158 -8.74 10.53 1.86
N ALA A 159 -9.60 9.50 1.85
CA ALA A 159 -9.25 8.14 1.44
C ALA A 159 -8.67 8.11 0.01
N ARG A 160 -9.35 8.74 -0.96
CA ARG A 160 -8.84 8.83 -2.34
C ARG A 160 -7.49 9.53 -2.44
N SER A 161 -7.29 10.55 -1.63
CA SER A 161 -6.03 11.30 -1.60
C SER A 161 -4.91 10.47 -0.96
N ALA A 162 -5.22 9.73 0.10
CA ALA A 162 -4.31 8.76 0.72
C ALA A 162 -3.89 7.69 -0.29
N GLY A 163 -4.85 7.00 -0.92
CA GLY A 163 -4.58 5.99 -1.96
C GLY A 163 -3.73 6.54 -3.11
N ARG A 164 -3.96 7.78 -3.55
CA ARG A 164 -3.10 8.43 -4.57
C ARG A 164 -1.66 8.62 -4.10
N TYR A 165 -1.44 9.08 -2.87
CA TYR A 165 -0.10 9.26 -2.34
C TYR A 165 0.62 7.94 -2.07
N ILE A 166 -0.11 6.91 -1.60
CA ILE A 166 0.40 5.54 -1.48
C ILE A 166 0.84 5.02 -2.85
N GLY A 167 0.00 5.17 -3.88
CA GLY A 167 0.34 4.80 -5.26
C GLY A 167 1.58 5.53 -5.76
N ASN A 168 1.70 6.83 -5.52
CA ASN A 168 2.89 7.60 -5.93
C ASN A 168 4.18 7.16 -5.20
N ALA A 169 4.08 6.76 -3.93
CA ALA A 169 5.21 6.17 -3.19
C ALA A 169 5.62 4.82 -3.81
N ALA A 170 4.64 3.99 -4.17
CA ALA A 170 4.88 2.72 -4.82
C ALA A 170 5.56 2.89 -6.19
N LEU A 171 5.07 3.82 -7.01
CA LEU A 171 5.68 4.16 -8.31
C LEU A 171 7.10 4.69 -8.16
N SER A 172 7.35 5.55 -7.15
CA SER A 172 8.68 6.09 -6.87
C SER A 172 9.66 4.99 -6.45
N SER A 173 9.19 3.98 -5.70
CA SER A 173 9.97 2.80 -5.30
C SER A 173 10.28 1.87 -6.48
N LEU A 174 9.33 1.74 -7.41
CA LEU A 174 9.47 0.90 -8.60
C LEU A 174 10.52 1.42 -9.60
N VAL A 175 10.70 2.73 -9.66
CA VAL A 175 11.66 3.40 -10.56
C VAL A 175 12.95 3.82 -9.85
N TYR A 176 13.16 3.36 -8.62
CA TYR A 176 14.30 3.70 -7.78
C TYR A 176 15.66 3.46 -8.46
N ASP A 177 15.75 2.48 -9.34
CA ASP A 177 16.95 2.07 -10.07
C ASP A 177 17.21 2.91 -11.34
N MET A 178 16.27 3.76 -11.75
CA MET A 178 16.36 4.51 -12.99
C MET A 178 17.26 5.76 -12.99
N PRO A 179 17.59 6.44 -11.87
CA PRO A 179 18.53 7.57 -11.88
C PRO A 179 19.85 7.17 -12.57
N GLY A 180 20.36 8.02 -13.48
CA GLY A 180 21.50 7.72 -14.36
C GLY A 180 21.11 7.12 -15.72
N THR A 181 19.92 6.52 -15.85
CA THR A 181 19.39 6.04 -17.16
C THR A 181 18.39 7.01 -17.78
N MET A 182 17.91 7.99 -17.01
CA MET A 182 16.93 9.00 -17.40
C MET A 182 17.54 10.23 -18.07
N GLU A 183 18.85 10.48 -17.89
CA GLU A 183 19.52 11.75 -18.22
C GLU A 183 19.45 12.13 -19.69
N HIS A 184 19.35 11.15 -20.59
CA HIS A 184 19.28 11.38 -22.04
C HIS A 184 17.93 10.98 -22.66
N ARG A 185 16.99 10.46 -21.86
CA ARG A 185 15.69 10.00 -22.37
C ARG A 185 14.73 11.16 -22.57
N HIS A 186 13.80 11.04 -23.52
CA HIS A 186 12.70 11.98 -23.60
C HIS A 186 11.75 11.75 -22.41
N PRO A 187 11.14 12.80 -21.81
CA PRO A 187 10.22 12.61 -20.67
C PRO A 187 9.08 11.62 -20.95
N VAL A 188 8.61 11.55 -22.21
CA VAL A 188 7.62 10.57 -22.65
C VAL A 188 8.15 9.13 -22.52
N ASP A 189 9.39 8.86 -22.91
CA ASP A 189 9.99 7.52 -22.80
C ASP A 189 10.13 7.08 -21.34
N ILE A 190 10.43 8.03 -20.45
CA ILE A 190 10.47 7.78 -19.02
C ILE A 190 9.07 7.39 -18.54
N GLN A 191 8.03 8.15 -18.92
CA GLN A 191 6.65 7.85 -18.55
C GLN A 191 6.18 6.48 -19.10
N LEU A 192 6.53 6.15 -20.34
CA LEU A 192 6.25 4.83 -20.92
C LEU A 192 6.97 3.72 -20.14
N THR A 193 8.25 3.92 -19.78
CA THR A 193 9.00 2.96 -18.97
C THR A 193 8.38 2.76 -17.58
N VAL A 194 7.97 3.84 -16.92
CA VAL A 194 7.27 3.78 -15.62
C VAL A 194 5.95 3.03 -15.77
N ARG A 195 5.20 3.32 -16.84
CA ARG A 195 3.94 2.65 -17.15
C ARG A 195 4.11 1.15 -17.35
N ASP A 196 5.09 0.74 -18.15
CA ASP A 196 5.35 -0.67 -18.43
C ASP A 196 5.76 -1.41 -17.15
N LYS A 197 6.66 -0.84 -16.36
CA LYS A 197 7.02 -1.38 -15.03
C LYS A 197 5.79 -1.50 -14.13
N SER A 198 4.91 -0.51 -14.12
CA SER A 198 3.70 -0.50 -13.27
C SER A 198 2.69 -1.56 -13.68
N LEU A 199 2.48 -1.74 -14.98
CA LEU A 199 1.61 -2.78 -15.52
C LEU A 199 2.17 -4.18 -15.26
N ALA A 200 3.49 -4.35 -15.41
CA ALA A 200 4.16 -5.61 -15.05
C ALA A 200 3.98 -5.93 -13.56
N LEU A 201 4.21 -4.94 -12.68
CA LEU A 201 4.01 -5.12 -11.25
C LEU A 201 2.54 -5.41 -10.88
N LEU A 202 1.56 -4.80 -11.56
CA LEU A 202 0.15 -5.14 -11.37
C LEU A 202 -0.13 -6.61 -11.66
N SER A 203 0.40 -7.15 -12.76
CA SER A 203 0.29 -8.58 -13.08
C SER A 203 1.00 -9.46 -12.03
N GLU A 204 2.21 -9.06 -11.61
CA GLU A 204 2.96 -9.78 -10.56
C GLU A 204 2.25 -9.78 -9.21
N ILE A 205 1.51 -8.71 -8.88
CA ILE A 205 0.70 -8.61 -7.65
C ILE A 205 -0.44 -9.62 -7.68
N GLU A 206 -1.04 -9.90 -8.83
CA GLU A 206 -2.07 -10.94 -8.93
C GLU A 206 -1.50 -12.34 -8.70
N ASP A 207 -0.33 -12.63 -9.28
CA ASP A 207 0.39 -13.89 -9.07
C ASP A 207 0.84 -14.05 -7.61
N TYR A 208 1.41 -12.99 -7.04
CA TYR A 208 1.80 -12.92 -5.64
C TYR A 208 0.60 -13.08 -4.72
N GLY A 209 -0.51 -12.40 -5.02
CA GLY A 209 -1.73 -12.52 -4.23
C GLY A 209 -2.28 -13.93 -4.22
N ARG A 210 -2.17 -14.67 -5.33
CA ARG A 210 -2.51 -16.09 -5.40
C ARG A 210 -1.54 -16.96 -4.59
N SER A 211 -0.25 -16.65 -4.57
CA SER A 211 0.75 -17.45 -3.84
C SER A 211 0.64 -17.30 -2.32
N ILE A 212 0.37 -16.09 -1.82
CA ILE A 212 0.17 -15.83 -0.39
C ILE A 212 -1.29 -16.07 0.05
N GLY A 213 -2.22 -16.17 -0.89
CA GLY A 213 -3.65 -16.38 -0.61
C GLY A 213 -4.43 -15.11 -0.27
N ALA A 214 -3.85 -13.93 -0.49
CA ALA A 214 -4.51 -12.63 -0.33
C ALA A 214 -3.91 -11.57 -1.24
N ARG A 215 -4.73 -10.67 -1.78
CA ARG A 215 -4.22 -9.48 -2.46
C ARG A 215 -3.47 -8.60 -1.45
N PRO A 216 -2.25 -8.15 -1.77
CA PRO A 216 -1.44 -7.35 -0.84
C PRO A 216 -2.04 -5.96 -0.62
N SER A 217 -2.07 -5.51 0.62
CA SER A 217 -2.44 -4.14 0.97
C SER A 217 -1.62 -3.60 2.14
N VAL A 218 -1.60 -2.27 2.28
CA VAL A 218 -0.91 -1.56 3.35
C VAL A 218 -1.52 -1.92 4.70
N ALA A 219 -2.84 -2.08 4.78
CA ALA A 219 -3.54 -2.49 5.99
C ALA A 219 -3.02 -3.83 6.54
N GLN A 220 -2.70 -4.78 5.65
CA GLN A 220 -2.22 -6.10 6.04
C GLN A 220 -0.86 -6.07 6.74
N LEU A 221 -0.06 -5.01 6.60
CA LEU A 221 1.21 -4.87 7.31
C LEU A 221 1.03 -4.85 8.84
N MET A 222 -0.15 -4.42 9.31
CA MET A 222 -0.44 -4.27 10.73
C MET A 222 -1.05 -5.52 11.37
N GLU A 223 -1.60 -6.43 10.58
CA GLU A 223 -2.16 -7.68 11.07
C GLU A 223 -1.05 -8.73 11.12
N PRO A 224 -0.62 -9.17 12.32
CA PRO A 224 0.54 -10.04 12.46
C PRO A 224 0.41 -11.34 11.65
N ASP A 225 -0.78 -11.91 11.59
CA ASP A 225 -1.05 -13.16 10.90
C ASP A 225 -1.54 -12.97 9.46
N SER A 226 -1.46 -11.74 8.94
CA SER A 226 -1.80 -11.50 7.54
C SER A 226 -0.84 -12.25 6.62
N PRO A 227 -1.30 -12.73 5.46
CA PRO A 227 -0.42 -13.38 4.50
C PRO A 227 0.80 -12.54 4.09
N VAL A 228 0.63 -11.22 3.97
CA VAL A 228 1.73 -10.29 3.65
C VAL A 228 2.73 -10.21 4.80
N ALA A 229 2.28 -10.01 6.04
CA ALA A 229 3.16 -9.90 7.19
C ALA A 229 3.92 -11.21 7.46
N VAL A 230 3.24 -12.35 7.29
CA VAL A 230 3.86 -13.69 7.38
C VAL A 230 4.89 -13.90 6.29
N ASP A 231 4.60 -13.51 5.04
CA ASP A 231 5.52 -13.61 3.91
C ASP A 231 6.80 -12.78 4.14
N ILE A 232 6.64 -11.52 4.57
CA ILE A 232 7.78 -10.64 4.90
C ILE A 232 8.66 -11.28 5.99
N ARG A 233 8.09 -11.81 7.07
CA ARG A 233 8.88 -12.42 8.15
C ARG A 233 9.63 -13.68 7.72
N ARG A 234 9.08 -14.42 6.76
CA ARG A 234 9.69 -15.66 6.23
C ARG A 234 10.79 -15.39 5.21
N HIS A 235 10.59 -14.42 4.32
CA HIS A 235 11.39 -14.30 3.10
C HIS A 235 12.22 -13.02 3.02
N ALA A 236 11.89 -11.97 3.77
CA ALA A 236 12.66 -10.72 3.72
C ALA A 236 14.07 -10.89 4.33
N PRO A 237 15.08 -10.14 3.84
CA PRO A 237 16.38 -10.03 4.47
C PRO A 237 16.26 -9.67 5.96
N ARG A 238 17.20 -10.16 6.78
CA ARG A 238 17.10 -10.11 8.26
C ARG A 238 16.96 -8.67 8.80
N ASP A 239 17.68 -7.73 8.22
CA ASP A 239 17.63 -6.30 8.55
C ASP A 239 16.30 -5.66 8.16
N VAL A 240 15.78 -5.95 6.95
CA VAL A 240 14.44 -5.51 6.51
C VAL A 240 13.35 -6.08 7.42
N ARG A 241 13.42 -7.37 7.74
CA ARG A 241 12.49 -8.02 8.67
C ARG A 241 12.52 -7.37 10.04
N ARG A 242 13.71 -7.08 10.59
CA ARG A 242 13.85 -6.41 11.88
C ARG A 242 13.27 -5.00 11.87
N ALA A 243 13.51 -4.25 10.80
CA ALA A 243 12.92 -2.92 10.64
C ALA A 243 11.39 -2.99 10.57
N PHE A 244 10.85 -3.95 9.80
CA PHE A 244 9.42 -4.21 9.72
C PHE A 244 8.82 -4.57 11.10
N GLU A 245 9.43 -5.53 11.81
CA GLU A 245 8.96 -5.97 13.13
C GLU A 245 9.03 -4.85 14.17
N ALA A 246 10.10 -4.05 14.16
CA ALA A 246 10.23 -2.88 15.04
C ALA A 246 9.14 -1.84 14.73
N ALA A 247 8.93 -1.50 13.46
CA ALA A 247 7.92 -0.53 13.06
C ALA A 247 6.49 -1.01 13.35
N ALA A 248 6.20 -2.29 13.13
CA ALA A 248 4.91 -2.87 13.48
C ALA A 248 4.68 -2.90 15.01
N ALA A 249 5.74 -3.05 15.81
CA ALA A 249 5.69 -3.03 17.26
C ALA A 249 5.63 -1.63 17.89
N GLU A 250 6.15 -0.59 17.21
CA GLU A 250 6.03 0.83 17.61
C GLU A 250 4.62 1.41 17.37
N HIS A 251 3.83 0.72 16.55
CA HIS A 251 2.43 1.02 16.31
C HIS A 251 1.52 -0.11 16.76
N PRO A 252 1.66 -0.59 18.02
CA PRO A 252 0.77 -1.61 18.53
C PRO A 252 -0.65 -1.03 18.53
N GLU A 253 -1.64 -1.90 18.53
CA GLU A 253 -3.02 -1.49 18.72
C GLU A 253 -3.07 -0.56 19.93
N GLN A 254 -3.37 0.73 19.72
CA GLN A 254 -3.79 1.57 20.83
C GLN A 254 -5.14 1.00 21.27
N LEU A 255 -5.07 0.10 22.24
CA LEU A 255 -6.15 -0.23 23.15
C LEU A 255 -6.43 1.08 23.87
N ALA A 256 -7.50 1.76 23.48
CA ALA A 256 -7.96 2.93 24.19
C ALA A 256 -8.43 2.44 25.57
N THR A 257 -7.63 2.74 26.61
CA THR A 257 -8.09 2.75 28.00
C THR A 257 -9.25 3.71 28.18
#